data_AF-A0ABD5N9V5-F1
#
_entry.id   AF-A0ABD5N9V5-F1
#
_cell.length_a   1.000
_cell.length_b   1.000
_cell.length_c   1.000
_cell.angle_alpha   90.00
_cell.angle_beta   90.00
_cell.angle_gamma   90.00
#
_symmetry.space_group_name_H-M   'P 1'
#
loop_
_entity.id
_entity.type
_entity.pdbx_description
1 polymer ?
#
loop_
_entity_poly.entity_id
_entity_poly.type
_entity_poly.pdbx_seq_one_letter_code
_entity_poly.pdbx_strand_id
1 'polypeptide(L)'
;MRYGESLTDPQDKLVVFENILFLSTECLSEREQNYYLSKVLGYCQELGIEWKYDVYSRLFNVGDLDIELEEVEIKRIIDVPTDPKVIIIGASSVNLTSEDLLGIQVERILRDWLSQNLRAFPNDVSGFNEGKGVSYMEGDITRRIVSASNTRLKALPNSLIVGKKALDGMRWYAMDDKGKFRFEVLEDKVYYPTTKCMKNVCLLVDTHGISSLVPQAINGNVSAVIGCGDYYDKMKAAYYLAKKGINVIYPCDRFASEILFHDAQTSVIGTAPVREVNGVAVIGASPVSIALSETVVVQTTTLPYPAQYYDAPDRYFSKLIELTGLPLKIKLVETNSLKQTGKVVEAARKLNVSVIAVRVAYREDYLPVREWLSESDNNRAILFHTAPYSDGYKLFDEFPTQTSFGDPKPIIR
;
A
#
# COMPACT_ATOMS: atom_id res chain seq x y z
N MET A 1 12.78 -9.67 -30.06
CA MET A 1 11.50 -8.98 -30.33
C MET A 1 11.81 -7.49 -30.40
N ARG A 2 11.64 -6.82 -31.56
CA ARG A 2 11.92 -5.38 -31.73
C ARG A 2 10.73 -4.58 -31.15
N TYR A 3 10.74 -4.34 -29.85
CA TYR A 3 9.69 -3.61 -29.13
C TYR A 3 9.59 -2.10 -29.49
N GLY A 4 10.60 -1.54 -30.14
CA GLY A 4 10.71 -0.08 -30.35
C GLY A 4 9.75 0.54 -31.37
N GLU A 5 9.12 -0.26 -32.24
CA GLU A 5 8.32 0.26 -33.37
C GLU A 5 6.80 0.19 -33.13
N SER A 6 6.32 -0.57 -32.13
CA SER A 6 4.88 -0.74 -31.86
C SER A 6 4.33 0.07 -30.68
N LEU A 7 5.20 0.68 -29.86
CA LEU A 7 4.79 1.55 -28.76
C LEU A 7 4.60 2.96 -29.29
N THR A 8 3.41 3.53 -29.17
CA THR A 8 3.14 4.92 -29.56
C THR A 8 3.30 5.88 -28.38
N ASP A 9 3.08 5.42 -27.15
CA ASP A 9 3.21 6.22 -25.92
C ASP A 9 4.70 6.46 -25.55
N PRO A 10 5.16 7.71 -25.47
CA PRO A 10 6.51 8.03 -25.02
C PRO A 10 6.83 7.53 -23.61
N GLN A 11 5.85 7.43 -22.72
CA GLN A 11 6.02 6.88 -21.37
C GLN A 11 6.36 5.39 -21.41
N ASP A 12 5.68 4.63 -22.27
CA ASP A 12 5.95 3.19 -22.46
C ASP A 12 7.33 2.96 -23.08
N LYS A 13 7.71 3.82 -24.03
CA LYS A 13 9.06 3.81 -24.60
C LYS A 13 10.10 4.08 -23.53
N LEU A 14 9.92 5.11 -22.70
CA LEU A 14 10.82 5.40 -21.60
C LEU A 14 11.01 4.18 -20.70
N VAL A 15 9.91 3.51 -20.30
CA VAL A 15 9.98 2.28 -19.48
C VAL A 15 10.84 1.22 -20.15
N VAL A 16 10.63 0.94 -21.43
CA VAL A 16 11.42 -0.06 -22.19
C VAL A 16 12.90 0.33 -22.26
N PHE A 17 13.19 1.58 -22.60
CA PHE A 17 14.56 2.05 -22.76
C PHE A 17 15.33 2.11 -21.44
N GLU A 18 14.67 2.38 -20.31
CA GLU A 18 15.27 2.29 -18.98
C GLU A 18 15.65 0.85 -18.62
N ASN A 19 14.77 -0.10 -18.89
CA ASN A 19 15.06 -1.51 -18.69
C ASN A 19 16.29 -1.94 -19.51
N ILE A 20 16.34 -1.57 -20.79
CA ILE A 20 17.47 -1.89 -21.66
C ILE A 20 18.74 -1.20 -21.18
N LEU A 21 18.67 0.06 -20.75
CA LEU A 21 19.80 0.82 -20.25
C LEU A 21 20.44 0.12 -19.03
N PHE A 22 19.64 -0.28 -18.05
CA PHE A 22 20.17 -0.99 -16.88
C PHE A 22 20.65 -2.42 -17.20
N LEU A 23 20.06 -3.11 -18.17
CA LEU A 23 20.57 -4.40 -18.65
C LEU A 23 21.88 -4.24 -19.43
N SER A 24 22.05 -3.12 -20.12
CA SER A 24 23.21 -2.88 -20.99
C SER A 24 24.53 -2.82 -20.23
N THR A 25 24.51 -2.46 -18.94
CA THR A 25 25.73 -2.44 -18.11
C THR A 25 26.28 -3.81 -17.78
N GLU A 26 25.49 -4.87 -17.94
CA GLU A 26 25.93 -6.24 -17.68
C GLU A 26 26.58 -6.89 -18.91
N CYS A 27 26.21 -6.45 -20.12
CA CYS A 27 26.48 -7.24 -21.33
C CYS A 27 26.83 -6.45 -22.59
N LEU A 28 26.73 -5.11 -22.62
CA LEU A 28 26.92 -4.31 -23.82
C LEU A 28 28.13 -3.36 -23.73
N SER A 29 28.61 -2.93 -24.89
CA SER A 29 29.72 -1.97 -25.00
C SER A 29 29.33 -0.57 -24.54
N GLU A 30 30.31 0.24 -24.15
CA GLU A 30 30.10 1.66 -23.76
C GLU A 30 29.35 2.47 -24.83
N ARG A 31 29.63 2.21 -26.12
CA ARG A 31 28.92 2.84 -27.24
C ARG A 31 27.43 2.53 -27.23
N GLU A 32 27.06 1.28 -26.95
CA GLU A 32 25.66 0.85 -26.87
C GLU A 32 24.97 1.40 -25.62
N GLN A 33 25.67 1.41 -24.48
CA GLN A 33 25.18 2.05 -23.25
C GLN A 33 24.87 3.53 -23.48
N ASN A 34 25.78 4.27 -24.12
CA ASN A 34 25.60 5.68 -24.48
C ASN A 34 24.42 5.89 -25.44
N TYR A 35 24.18 4.96 -26.38
CA TYR A 35 23.00 5.00 -27.23
C TYR A 35 21.71 4.91 -26.40
N TYR A 36 21.59 3.93 -25.51
CA TYR A 36 20.39 3.77 -24.69
C TYR A 36 20.21 4.92 -23.68
N LEU A 37 21.30 5.43 -23.11
CA LEU A 37 21.27 6.63 -22.28
C LEU A 37 20.71 7.83 -23.05
N SER A 38 21.18 8.06 -24.28
CA SER A 38 20.66 9.15 -25.11
C SER A 38 19.16 9.03 -25.41
N LYS A 39 18.65 7.80 -25.55
CA LYS A 39 17.21 7.54 -25.73
C LYS A 39 16.43 7.85 -24.46
N VAL A 40 16.89 7.38 -23.30
CA VAL A 40 16.26 7.68 -22.01
C VAL A 40 16.22 9.19 -21.75
N LEU A 41 17.35 9.90 -21.94
CA LEU A 41 17.42 11.35 -21.79
C LEU A 41 16.48 12.08 -22.75
N GLY A 42 16.41 11.65 -24.02
CA GLY A 42 15.50 12.22 -25.01
C GLY A 42 14.03 12.07 -24.62
N TYR A 43 13.61 10.91 -24.11
CA TYR A 43 12.23 10.73 -23.64
C TYR A 43 11.94 11.49 -22.35
N CYS A 44 12.89 11.61 -21.43
CA CYS A 44 12.72 12.48 -20.26
C CYS A 44 12.47 13.94 -20.67
N GLN A 45 13.17 14.45 -21.70
CA GLN A 45 12.95 15.78 -22.24
C GLN A 45 11.58 15.90 -22.94
N GLU A 46 11.22 14.94 -23.79
CA GLU A 46 9.92 14.90 -24.48
C GLU A 46 8.74 14.90 -23.49
N LEU A 47 8.87 14.18 -22.38
CA LEU A 47 7.87 14.07 -21.32
C LEU A 47 7.96 15.22 -20.28
N GLY A 48 8.95 16.10 -20.35
CA GLY A 48 9.16 17.18 -19.38
C GLY A 48 9.56 16.71 -17.98
N ILE A 49 10.17 15.52 -17.84
CA ILE A 49 10.60 14.94 -16.55
C ILE A 49 12.05 15.35 -16.25
N GLU A 50 12.25 16.64 -15.95
CA GLU A 50 13.57 17.25 -15.75
C GLU A 50 14.41 16.53 -14.69
N TRP A 51 13.81 16.19 -13.54
CA TRP A 51 14.56 15.54 -12.46
C TRP A 51 15.12 14.17 -12.87
N LYS A 52 14.40 13.44 -13.73
CA LYS A 52 14.82 12.10 -14.18
C LYS A 52 15.95 12.23 -15.19
N TYR A 53 15.88 13.24 -16.06
CA TYR A 53 16.97 13.64 -16.94
C TYR A 53 18.26 13.92 -16.14
N ASP A 54 18.16 14.69 -15.04
CA ASP A 54 19.31 15.03 -14.21
C ASP A 54 19.93 13.82 -13.52
N VAL A 55 19.09 12.93 -12.96
CA VAL A 55 19.55 11.70 -12.31
C VAL A 55 20.30 10.81 -13.31
N TYR A 56 19.72 10.57 -14.49
CA TYR A 56 20.37 9.74 -15.52
C TYR A 56 21.65 10.38 -16.06
N SER A 57 21.66 11.70 -16.25
CA SER A 57 22.85 12.43 -16.69
C SER A 57 24.00 12.33 -15.68
N ARG A 58 23.69 12.24 -14.39
CA ARG A 58 24.71 12.07 -13.33
C ARG A 58 25.17 10.62 -13.22
N LEU A 59 24.27 9.64 -13.25
CA LEU A 59 24.54 8.22 -12.99
C LEU A 59 25.74 7.65 -13.79
N PHE A 60 25.87 8.07 -15.04
CA PHE A 60 26.93 7.62 -15.95
C PHE A 60 28.23 8.44 -15.86
N ASN A 61 28.17 9.65 -15.30
CA ASN A 61 29.28 10.58 -15.24
C ASN A 61 29.96 10.66 -13.85
N VAL A 62 29.25 10.30 -12.78
CA VAL A 62 29.80 10.28 -11.41
C VAL A 62 29.94 8.86 -10.88
N GLY A 63 30.68 8.66 -9.79
CA GLY A 63 30.75 7.37 -9.08
C GLY A 63 29.41 7.00 -8.44
N ASP A 64 29.39 6.76 -7.13
CA ASP A 64 28.12 6.63 -6.40
C ASP A 64 27.35 7.95 -6.42
N LEU A 65 26.03 7.87 -6.55
CA LEU A 65 25.15 9.02 -6.43
C LEU A 65 25.05 9.41 -4.96
N ASP A 66 25.72 10.49 -4.57
CA ASP A 66 25.51 11.11 -3.26
C ASP A 66 24.19 11.89 -3.26
N ILE A 67 23.40 11.66 -2.21
CA ILE A 67 22.05 12.20 -2.06
C ILE A 67 21.85 12.75 -0.65
N GLU A 68 21.17 13.89 -0.61
CA GLU A 68 20.50 14.35 0.58
C GLU A 68 19.14 13.64 0.68
N LEU A 69 18.88 13.06 1.85
CA LEU A 69 17.56 12.48 2.12
C LEU A 69 16.67 13.57 2.67
N GLU A 70 15.46 13.67 2.15
CA GLU A 70 14.48 14.59 2.69
C GLU A 70 13.30 13.84 3.28
N GLU A 71 12.94 14.19 4.51
CA GLU A 71 11.81 13.56 5.16
C GLU A 71 10.47 14.14 4.71
N VAL A 72 9.42 13.34 4.86
CA VAL A 72 8.02 13.78 4.76
C VAL A 72 7.42 13.74 6.14
N GLU A 73 7.07 14.92 6.66
CA GLU A 73 6.33 15.05 7.91
C GLU A 73 4.83 14.87 7.65
N ILE A 74 4.21 13.90 8.33
CA ILE A 74 2.76 13.70 8.30
C ILE A 74 2.12 14.71 9.25
N LYS A 75 1.44 15.71 8.68
CA LYS A 75 0.66 16.70 9.45
C LYS A 75 -0.70 16.11 9.81
N ARG A 76 -1.19 16.46 10.99
CA ARG A 76 -2.42 15.91 11.57
C ARG A 76 -3.39 17.01 12.00
N ILE A 77 -4.67 16.75 11.83
CA ILE A 77 -5.77 17.58 12.35
C ILE A 77 -6.56 16.69 13.30
N ILE A 78 -6.41 16.94 14.59
CA ILE A 78 -7.06 16.18 15.66
C ILE A 78 -8.12 17.09 16.27
N ASP A 79 -9.40 16.72 16.08
CA ASP A 79 -10.54 17.42 16.64
C ASP A 79 -11.21 16.50 17.66
N VAL A 80 -11.04 16.81 18.95
CA VAL A 80 -11.64 16.07 20.07
C VAL A 80 -12.64 17.00 20.76
N PRO A 81 -13.95 16.68 20.76
CA PRO A 81 -14.94 17.50 21.44
C PRO A 81 -14.72 17.48 22.96
N THR A 82 -15.27 18.45 23.68
CA THR A 82 -15.06 18.61 25.14
C THR A 82 -15.58 17.45 25.99
N ASP A 83 -16.58 16.70 25.49
CA ASP A 83 -17.15 15.54 26.19
C ASP A 83 -17.43 14.40 25.20
N PRO A 84 -16.39 13.74 24.66
CA PRO A 84 -16.54 12.71 23.66
C PRO A 84 -17.19 11.46 24.30
N LYS A 85 -18.14 10.85 23.60
CA LYS A 85 -18.86 9.65 24.00
C LYS A 85 -18.58 8.46 23.10
N VAL A 86 -18.32 8.71 21.82
CA VAL A 86 -18.24 7.67 20.79
C VAL A 86 -17.09 7.95 19.84
N ILE A 87 -16.39 6.88 19.44
CA ILE A 87 -15.54 6.88 18.27
C ILE A 87 -16.19 6.07 17.15
N ILE A 88 -16.16 6.58 15.93
CA ILE A 88 -16.63 5.90 14.73
C ILE A 88 -15.41 5.61 13.85
N ILE A 89 -15.18 4.33 13.58
CA ILE A 89 -14.07 3.85 12.75
C ILE A 89 -14.65 3.23 11.47
N GLY A 90 -14.10 3.57 10.31
CA GLY A 90 -14.50 2.99 9.02
C GLY A 90 -15.44 3.86 8.19
N ALA A 91 -15.59 5.14 8.57
CA ALA A 91 -16.43 6.09 7.84
C ALA A 91 -15.77 6.57 6.54
N SER A 92 -14.43 6.56 6.47
CA SER A 92 -13.70 6.97 5.27
C SER A 92 -14.03 6.09 4.06
N SER A 93 -13.96 6.70 2.87
CA SER A 93 -14.14 5.98 1.61
C SER A 93 -13.34 6.58 0.46
N VAL A 94 -13.08 5.73 -0.54
CA VAL A 94 -12.64 6.09 -1.88
C VAL A 94 -13.69 5.57 -2.84
N ASN A 95 -14.13 6.40 -3.77
CA ASN A 95 -15.11 6.03 -4.78
C ASN A 95 -14.43 6.09 -6.15
N LEU A 96 -14.50 5.00 -6.92
CA LEU A 96 -13.93 4.92 -8.26
C LEU A 96 -14.99 4.53 -9.27
N THR A 97 -14.89 5.12 -10.45
CA THR A 97 -15.79 4.94 -11.59
C THR A 97 -15.00 4.47 -12.83
N SER A 98 -15.68 4.28 -13.95
CA SER A 98 -15.03 3.99 -15.25
C SER A 98 -14.16 5.14 -15.76
N GLU A 99 -14.43 6.38 -15.33
CA GLU A 99 -13.66 7.56 -15.72
C GLU A 99 -12.34 7.65 -14.96
N ASP A 100 -12.22 6.99 -13.82
CA ASP A 100 -11.03 7.01 -12.98
C ASP A 100 -9.92 6.13 -13.54
N LEU A 101 -8.68 6.57 -13.27
CA LEU A 101 -7.47 5.82 -13.57
C LEU A 101 -6.83 5.36 -12.28
N LEU A 102 -6.83 4.04 -12.04
CA LEU A 102 -6.18 3.41 -10.90
C LEU A 102 -4.75 2.99 -11.26
N GLY A 103 -3.78 3.68 -10.65
CA GLY A 103 -2.38 3.30 -10.67
C GLY A 103 -2.12 2.06 -9.82
N ILE A 104 -1.47 1.04 -10.37
CA ILE A 104 -1.21 -0.21 -9.66
C ILE A 104 0.30 -0.46 -9.52
N GLN A 105 0.74 -0.93 -8.35
CA GLN A 105 2.05 -1.56 -8.25
C GLN A 105 2.13 -2.79 -9.17
N VAL A 106 3.34 -3.19 -9.56
CA VAL A 106 3.51 -4.32 -10.48
C VAL A 106 3.51 -5.66 -9.73
N GLU A 107 4.33 -5.78 -8.69
CA GLU A 107 4.43 -7.00 -7.88
C GLU A 107 3.11 -7.22 -7.12
N ARG A 108 2.67 -8.48 -6.96
CA ARG A 108 1.40 -8.89 -6.33
C ARG A 108 0.11 -8.38 -6.99
N ILE A 109 0.18 -7.69 -8.13
CA ILE A 109 -1.00 -7.32 -8.93
C ILE A 109 -0.90 -7.85 -10.35
N LEU A 110 0.12 -7.45 -11.10
CA LEU A 110 0.33 -7.92 -12.48
C LEU A 110 1.21 -9.15 -12.53
N ARG A 111 2.24 -9.16 -11.69
CA ARG A 111 3.27 -10.20 -11.65
C ARG A 111 3.57 -10.54 -10.20
N ASP A 112 4.01 -11.76 -9.95
CA ASP A 112 4.61 -12.11 -8.66
C ASP A 112 5.74 -13.11 -8.89
N TRP A 113 6.94 -12.71 -8.49
CA TRP A 113 8.14 -13.52 -8.66
C TRP A 113 8.17 -14.68 -7.66
N LEU A 114 7.59 -14.54 -6.46
CA LEU A 114 7.54 -15.62 -5.46
C LEU A 114 6.71 -16.79 -5.94
N SER A 115 5.59 -16.52 -6.62
CA SER A 115 4.75 -17.54 -7.25
C SER A 115 5.14 -17.85 -8.69
N GLN A 116 6.20 -17.22 -9.21
CA GLN A 116 6.66 -17.30 -10.60
C GLN A 116 5.58 -16.90 -11.64
N ASN A 117 4.57 -16.14 -11.23
CA ASN A 117 3.59 -15.57 -12.14
C ASN A 117 4.18 -14.32 -12.83
N LEU A 118 4.95 -14.54 -13.89
CA LEU A 118 5.66 -13.48 -14.62
C LEU A 118 5.12 -13.28 -16.04
N ARG A 119 3.86 -13.69 -16.29
CA ARG A 119 3.28 -13.80 -17.64
C ARG A 119 3.03 -12.46 -18.32
N ALA A 120 2.75 -11.41 -17.55
CA ALA A 120 2.54 -10.06 -18.06
C ALA A 120 3.86 -9.32 -18.20
N PHE A 121 3.95 -8.45 -19.20
CA PHE A 121 4.99 -7.41 -19.21
C PHE A 121 4.70 -6.41 -18.08
N PRO A 122 5.70 -5.80 -17.39
CA PRO A 122 5.47 -4.94 -16.23
C PRO A 122 4.50 -3.78 -16.44
N ASN A 123 4.34 -3.32 -17.69
CA ASN A 123 3.45 -2.22 -18.06
C ASN A 123 2.16 -2.69 -18.77
N ASP A 124 2.00 -3.99 -18.99
CA ASP A 124 0.87 -4.55 -19.72
C ASP A 124 -0.25 -4.97 -18.77
N VAL A 125 -1.28 -4.14 -18.71
CA VAL A 125 -2.52 -4.42 -17.97
C VAL A 125 -3.55 -5.15 -18.81
N SER A 126 -3.26 -5.45 -20.08
CA SER A 126 -4.19 -6.14 -20.97
C SER A 126 -4.47 -7.55 -20.48
N GLY A 127 -5.75 -7.94 -20.49
CA GLY A 127 -6.17 -9.23 -19.96
C GLY A 127 -6.04 -9.38 -18.44
N PHE A 128 -5.84 -8.30 -17.67
CA PHE A 128 -5.96 -8.35 -16.21
C PHE A 128 -7.30 -8.99 -15.80
N ASN A 129 -8.40 -8.56 -16.42
CA ASN A 129 -9.75 -9.11 -16.23
C ASN A 129 -9.94 -10.52 -16.81
N GLU A 130 -9.06 -10.97 -17.71
CA GLU A 130 -9.04 -12.33 -18.27
C GLU A 130 -8.28 -13.32 -17.36
N GLY A 131 -7.96 -12.91 -16.13
CA GLY A 131 -7.24 -13.73 -15.17
C GLY A 131 -5.72 -13.76 -15.35
N LYS A 132 -5.14 -12.84 -16.15
CA LYS A 132 -3.68 -12.72 -16.26
C LYS A 132 -3.06 -12.04 -15.02
N GLY A 133 -3.84 -11.27 -14.27
CA GLY A 133 -3.41 -10.67 -13.01
C GLY A 133 -3.33 -11.67 -11.86
N VAL A 134 -2.57 -11.30 -10.83
CA VAL A 134 -2.47 -12.01 -9.55
C VAL A 134 -3.84 -12.02 -8.86
N SER A 135 -4.24 -13.16 -8.30
CA SER A 135 -5.58 -13.38 -7.73
C SER A 135 -5.59 -13.48 -6.20
N TYR A 136 -4.63 -12.82 -5.56
CA TYR A 136 -4.49 -12.74 -4.11
C TYR A 136 -3.93 -11.37 -3.74
N MET A 137 -3.98 -11.03 -2.45
CA MET A 137 -3.44 -9.78 -1.92
C MET A 137 -3.98 -8.55 -2.67
N GLU A 138 -3.13 -7.58 -3.00
CA GLU A 138 -3.53 -6.37 -3.73
C GLU A 138 -4.14 -6.67 -5.11
N GLY A 139 -3.75 -7.77 -5.76
CA GLY A 139 -4.31 -8.20 -7.04
C GLY A 139 -5.79 -8.60 -6.96
N ASP A 140 -6.19 -9.28 -5.87
CA ASP A 140 -7.61 -9.60 -5.65
C ASP A 140 -8.44 -8.34 -5.38
N ILE A 141 -7.92 -7.42 -4.56
CA ILE A 141 -8.61 -6.15 -4.28
C ILE A 141 -8.74 -5.31 -5.55
N THR A 142 -7.69 -5.23 -6.36
CA THR A 142 -7.72 -4.54 -7.66
C THR A 142 -8.80 -5.14 -8.56
N ARG A 143 -8.90 -6.48 -8.62
CA ARG A 143 -9.94 -7.17 -9.39
C ARG A 143 -11.35 -6.83 -8.90
N ARG A 144 -11.57 -6.77 -7.59
CA ARG A 144 -12.87 -6.36 -7.02
C ARG A 144 -13.25 -4.93 -7.40
N ILE A 145 -12.30 -4.00 -7.40
CA ILE A 145 -12.53 -2.61 -7.82
C ILE A 145 -12.93 -2.54 -9.30
N VAL A 146 -12.17 -3.21 -10.16
CA VAL A 146 -12.43 -3.22 -11.61
C VAL A 146 -13.76 -3.90 -11.91
N SER A 147 -14.07 -5.02 -11.28
CA SER A 147 -15.36 -5.71 -11.45
C SER A 147 -16.56 -4.85 -11.01
N ALA A 148 -16.39 -4.02 -9.97
CA ALA A 148 -17.48 -3.20 -9.43
C ALA A 148 -17.78 -1.93 -10.25
N SER A 149 -16.83 -1.42 -11.05
CA SER A 149 -17.01 -0.10 -11.70
C SER A 149 -16.36 0.05 -13.07
N ASN A 150 -15.70 -0.99 -13.58
CA ASN A 150 -14.89 -0.92 -14.79
C ASN A 150 -13.79 0.16 -14.74
N THR A 151 -13.22 0.43 -13.55
CA THR A 151 -12.11 1.38 -13.39
C THR A 151 -10.97 1.04 -14.35
N ARG A 152 -10.39 2.07 -14.99
CA ARG A 152 -9.23 1.89 -15.88
C ARG A 152 -7.98 1.66 -15.06
N LEU A 153 -7.09 0.80 -15.54
CA LEU A 153 -5.83 0.49 -14.87
C LEU A 153 -4.64 1.13 -15.57
N LYS A 154 -3.64 1.54 -14.78
CA LYS A 154 -2.31 1.90 -15.27
C LYS A 154 -1.25 1.27 -14.38
N ALA A 155 -0.40 0.44 -14.96
CA ALA A 155 0.76 -0.08 -14.26
C ALA A 155 1.75 1.06 -13.94
N LEU A 156 2.40 0.97 -12.79
CA LEU A 156 3.41 1.94 -12.35
C LEU A 156 4.77 1.25 -12.17
N PRO A 157 5.42 0.75 -13.24
CA PRO A 157 6.72 0.08 -13.17
C PRO A 157 7.89 1.07 -13.00
N ASN A 158 9.10 0.54 -12.91
CA ASN A 158 10.36 1.30 -13.03
C ASN A 158 10.51 2.44 -12.00
N SER A 159 10.68 2.07 -10.73
CA SER A 159 11.12 3.02 -9.70
C SER A 159 12.63 3.05 -9.62
N LEU A 160 13.22 4.23 -9.83
CA LEU A 160 14.61 4.45 -9.47
C LEU A 160 14.73 4.54 -7.94
N ILE A 161 15.65 3.77 -7.39
CA ILE A 161 16.00 3.77 -5.98
C ILE A 161 17.51 3.94 -5.82
N VAL A 162 17.94 4.45 -4.68
CA VAL A 162 19.35 4.71 -4.38
C VAL A 162 19.70 4.17 -3.00
N GLY A 163 20.86 3.53 -2.92
CA GLY A 163 21.44 2.98 -1.72
C GLY A 163 22.25 4.05 -0.99
N LYS A 164 21.95 4.23 0.29
CA LYS A 164 22.73 5.02 1.23
C LYS A 164 23.22 4.13 2.36
N LYS A 165 24.51 4.20 2.64
CA LYS A 165 25.13 3.46 3.74
C LYS A 165 24.57 3.93 5.09
N ALA A 166 24.10 2.99 5.89
CA ALA A 166 23.64 3.16 7.26
C ALA A 166 24.49 2.30 8.21
N LEU A 167 24.19 2.35 9.52
CA LEU A 167 24.91 1.59 10.54
C LEU A 167 24.71 0.07 10.41
N ASP A 168 23.53 -0.34 9.93
CA ASP A 168 23.05 -1.71 9.84
C ASP A 168 23.14 -2.30 8.42
N GLY A 169 23.66 -1.55 7.45
CA GLY A 169 23.79 -1.99 6.07
C GLY A 169 23.49 -0.91 5.06
N MET A 170 23.08 -1.31 3.87
CA MET A 170 22.60 -0.37 2.85
C MET A 170 21.09 -0.18 3.01
N ARG A 171 20.64 1.07 3.06
CA ARG A 171 19.20 1.41 3.03
C ARG A 171 18.87 2.05 1.69
N TRP A 172 17.73 1.69 1.14
CA TRP A 172 17.37 2.05 -0.23
C TRP A 172 16.19 3.01 -0.23
N TYR A 173 16.24 4.06 -1.03
CA TYR A 173 15.24 5.12 -1.03
C TYR A 173 14.73 5.37 -2.45
N ALA A 174 13.41 5.49 -2.60
CA ALA A 174 12.73 5.93 -3.80
C ALA A 174 12.51 7.45 -3.78
N MET A 175 12.30 8.01 -4.97
CA MET A 175 12.10 9.44 -5.19
C MET A 175 10.64 9.90 -5.05
N ASP A 176 10.46 11.21 -4.88
CA ASP A 176 9.22 11.92 -5.17
C ASP A 176 9.14 12.38 -6.65
N ASP A 177 8.08 13.12 -7.01
CA ASP A 177 7.88 13.75 -8.33
C ASP A 177 8.86 14.88 -8.66
N LYS A 178 9.79 15.21 -7.75
CA LYS A 178 10.82 16.25 -7.91
C LYS A 178 12.24 15.67 -7.91
N GLY A 179 12.37 14.34 -7.95
CA GLY A 179 13.65 13.64 -7.92
C GLY A 179 14.36 13.66 -6.58
N LYS A 180 13.65 13.98 -5.49
CA LYS A 180 14.21 13.96 -4.13
C LYS A 180 13.96 12.60 -3.53
N PHE A 181 15.00 11.98 -2.97
CA PHE A 181 14.91 10.66 -2.35
C PHE A 181 14.37 10.77 -0.92
N ARG A 182 13.26 10.08 -0.65
CA ARG A 182 12.50 10.25 0.61
C ARG A 182 12.00 8.96 1.22
N PHE A 183 11.58 8.01 0.39
CA PHE A 183 10.76 6.90 0.84
C PHE A 183 11.59 5.63 0.82
N GLU A 184 11.84 5.05 1.98
CA GLU A 184 12.55 3.80 2.06
C GLU A 184 11.81 2.67 1.32
N VAL A 185 12.59 1.91 0.57
CA VAL A 185 12.23 0.66 -0.06
C VAL A 185 13.05 -0.42 0.63
N LEU A 186 12.37 -1.43 1.15
CA LEU A 186 13.04 -2.51 1.88
C LEU A 186 14.04 -3.24 0.99
N GLU A 187 15.17 -3.64 1.59
CA GLU A 187 16.29 -4.24 0.88
C GLU A 187 15.91 -5.52 0.12
N ASP A 188 14.91 -6.27 0.61
CA ASP A 188 14.42 -7.49 -0.05
C ASP A 188 13.94 -7.23 -1.49
N LYS A 189 13.49 -6.01 -1.81
CA LYS A 189 13.05 -5.61 -3.15
C LYS A 189 14.22 -5.40 -4.11
N VAL A 190 15.39 -5.08 -3.57
CA VAL A 190 16.62 -4.92 -4.36
C VAL A 190 17.11 -6.27 -4.87
N TYR A 191 16.87 -7.33 -4.10
CA TYR A 191 17.20 -8.70 -4.46
C TYR A 191 16.22 -9.36 -5.44
N TYR A 192 15.20 -8.63 -5.92
CA TYR A 192 14.30 -9.17 -6.93
C TYR A 192 15.07 -9.46 -8.22
N PRO A 193 14.83 -10.61 -8.89
CA PRO A 193 15.52 -10.94 -10.14
C PRO A 193 15.35 -9.90 -11.25
N THR A 194 14.26 -9.13 -11.19
CA THR A 194 13.91 -8.08 -12.14
C THR A 194 14.51 -6.71 -11.77
N THR A 195 14.97 -6.52 -10.54
CA THR A 195 15.73 -5.32 -10.16
C THR A 195 17.10 -5.37 -10.82
N LYS A 196 17.55 -4.20 -11.30
CA LYS A 196 18.86 -4.03 -11.92
C LYS A 196 19.57 -2.85 -11.29
N CYS A 197 20.84 -3.04 -10.94
CA CYS A 197 21.60 -2.04 -10.21
C CYS A 197 22.82 -1.60 -11.00
N MET A 198 23.08 -0.30 -10.94
CA MET A 198 24.26 0.35 -11.46
C MET A 198 24.86 1.15 -10.31
N LYS A 199 25.95 0.64 -9.73
CA LYS A 199 26.57 1.20 -8.52
C LYS A 199 25.55 1.22 -7.37
N ASN A 200 25.41 2.32 -6.64
CA ASN A 200 24.40 2.49 -5.60
C ASN A 200 23.01 2.89 -6.11
N VAL A 201 22.72 2.86 -7.41
CA VAL A 201 21.37 3.16 -7.95
C VAL A 201 20.78 1.90 -8.57
N CYS A 202 19.53 1.59 -8.26
CA CYS A 202 18.81 0.48 -8.87
C CYS A 202 17.52 0.94 -9.55
N LEU A 203 17.15 0.22 -10.60
CA LEU A 203 15.84 0.28 -11.23
C LEU A 203 15.00 -0.89 -10.73
N LEU A 204 14.01 -0.58 -9.91
CA LEU A 204 12.98 -1.52 -9.47
C LEU A 204 11.92 -1.62 -10.57
N VAL A 205 12.05 -2.62 -11.43
CA VAL A 205 11.14 -2.84 -12.57
C VAL A 205 9.76 -3.27 -12.07
N ASP A 206 9.72 -4.29 -11.22
CA ASP A 206 8.51 -4.74 -10.56
C ASP A 206 8.35 -3.98 -9.24
N THR A 207 7.66 -2.84 -9.29
CA THR A 207 7.43 -2.01 -8.09
C THR A 207 6.63 -2.75 -7.03
N HIS A 208 6.97 -2.50 -5.76
CA HIS A 208 6.30 -3.08 -4.61
C HIS A 208 6.14 -2.04 -3.50
N GLY A 209 4.89 -1.79 -3.13
CA GLY A 209 4.49 -0.89 -2.06
C GLY A 209 4.46 0.58 -2.49
N ILE A 210 3.62 1.35 -1.80
CA ILE A 210 3.32 2.75 -2.15
C ILE A 210 4.58 3.63 -2.26
N SER A 211 5.62 3.35 -1.47
CA SER A 211 6.90 4.09 -1.53
C SER A 211 7.59 4.06 -2.88
N SER A 212 7.32 3.04 -3.70
CA SER A 212 7.91 2.88 -5.04
C SER A 212 7.05 3.39 -6.20
N LEU A 213 5.93 4.06 -5.91
CA LEU A 213 4.94 4.45 -6.93
C LEU A 213 4.83 5.96 -7.16
N VAL A 214 5.44 6.76 -6.28
CA VAL A 214 5.14 8.20 -6.17
C VAL A 214 5.33 8.97 -7.49
N PRO A 215 6.51 8.95 -8.13
CA PRO A 215 6.72 9.75 -9.33
C PRO A 215 5.87 9.25 -10.50
N GLN A 216 5.70 7.93 -10.64
CA GLN A 216 4.91 7.35 -11.73
C GLN A 216 3.42 7.67 -11.58
N ALA A 217 2.91 7.66 -10.35
CA ALA A 217 1.52 8.01 -10.07
C ALA A 217 1.23 9.47 -10.45
N ILE A 218 2.10 10.40 -10.03
CA ILE A 218 1.93 11.83 -10.30
C ILE A 218 2.09 12.13 -11.79
N ASN A 219 3.17 11.65 -12.42
CA ASN A 219 3.40 11.84 -13.85
C ASN A 219 2.36 11.11 -14.71
N GLY A 220 1.80 10.02 -14.20
CA GLY A 220 0.75 9.24 -14.84
C GLY A 220 -0.65 9.84 -14.70
N ASN A 221 -0.81 10.93 -13.92
CA ASN A 221 -2.08 11.60 -13.63
C ASN A 221 -3.19 10.62 -13.22
N VAL A 222 -2.88 9.73 -12.28
CA VAL A 222 -3.83 8.72 -11.78
C VAL A 222 -4.81 9.33 -10.75
N SER A 223 -6.07 8.90 -10.75
CA SER A 223 -7.07 9.32 -9.74
C SER A 223 -6.79 8.69 -8.37
N ALA A 224 -6.24 7.48 -8.39
CA ALA A 224 -5.94 6.71 -7.20
C ALA A 224 -4.75 5.78 -7.44
N VAL A 225 -4.11 5.32 -6.37
CA VAL A 225 -3.14 4.23 -6.41
C VAL A 225 -3.54 3.09 -5.49
N ILE A 226 -3.16 1.87 -5.86
CA ILE A 226 -3.22 0.69 -4.99
C ILE A 226 -1.85 0.00 -4.88
N GLY A 227 -1.45 -0.30 -3.66
CA GLY A 227 -0.22 -1.02 -3.37
C GLY A 227 -0.03 -1.33 -1.89
N CYS A 228 0.97 -2.13 -1.57
CA CYS A 228 1.25 -2.56 -0.21
C CYS A 228 1.59 -1.37 0.71
N GLY A 229 1.08 -1.37 1.95
CA GLY A 229 1.27 -0.32 2.97
C GLY A 229 1.85 -0.82 4.30
N ASP A 230 2.54 -1.97 4.27
CA ASP A 230 2.98 -2.69 5.48
C ASP A 230 4.28 -2.16 6.11
N TYR A 231 4.67 -0.92 5.78
CA TYR A 231 5.89 -0.28 6.28
C TYR A 231 5.68 1.22 6.49
N TYR A 232 6.40 1.80 7.46
CA TYR A 232 6.19 3.19 7.87
C TYR A 232 6.43 4.20 6.73
N ASP A 233 7.48 4.02 5.92
CA ASP A 233 7.76 4.92 4.80
C ASP A 233 6.78 4.76 3.63
N LYS A 234 6.07 3.63 3.55
CA LYS A 234 4.93 3.48 2.63
C LYS A 234 3.77 4.38 3.05
N MET A 235 3.59 4.64 4.36
CA MET A 235 2.59 5.60 4.85
C MET A 235 3.00 7.05 4.57
N LYS A 236 4.29 7.38 4.68
CA LYS A 236 4.78 8.70 4.25
C LYS A 236 4.52 8.96 2.76
N ALA A 237 4.76 7.96 1.91
CA ALA A 237 4.46 8.03 0.49
C ALA A 237 2.95 8.14 0.22
N ALA A 238 2.13 7.39 0.96
CA ALA A 238 0.67 7.47 0.87
C ALA A 238 0.15 8.88 1.23
N TYR A 239 0.65 9.45 2.32
CA TYR A 239 0.35 10.83 2.71
C TYR A 239 0.79 11.84 1.63
N TYR A 240 2.01 11.67 1.08
CA TYR A 240 2.53 12.55 0.04
C TYR A 240 1.64 12.57 -1.21
N LEU A 241 1.23 11.38 -1.69
CA LEU A 241 0.31 11.25 -2.82
C LEU A 241 -1.06 11.87 -2.52
N ALA A 242 -1.59 11.67 -1.31
CA ALA A 242 -2.86 12.27 -0.92
C ALA A 242 -2.82 13.79 -0.75
N LYS A 243 -1.66 14.37 -0.40
CA LYS A 243 -1.46 15.83 -0.45
C LYS A 243 -1.43 16.39 -1.87
N LYS A 244 -1.16 15.53 -2.86
CA LYS A 244 -1.14 15.85 -4.29
C LYS A 244 -2.47 15.56 -4.98
N GLY A 245 -3.52 15.21 -4.23
CA GLY A 245 -4.85 14.97 -4.78
C GLY A 245 -5.07 13.56 -5.34
N ILE A 246 -4.21 12.60 -5.00
CA ILE A 246 -4.33 11.20 -5.45
C ILE A 246 -4.85 10.36 -4.29
N ASN A 247 -5.94 9.61 -4.49
CA ASN A 247 -6.43 8.68 -3.45
C ASN A 247 -5.45 7.51 -3.29
N VAL A 248 -5.30 6.97 -2.08
CA VAL A 248 -4.37 5.86 -1.83
C VAL A 248 -5.09 4.69 -1.16
N ILE A 249 -5.01 3.51 -1.76
CA ILE A 249 -5.58 2.25 -1.27
C ILE A 249 -4.43 1.31 -0.90
N TYR A 250 -4.35 0.88 0.35
CA TYR A 250 -3.26 0.02 0.84
C TYR A 250 -3.80 -1.16 1.66
N PRO A 251 -4.22 -2.26 1.01
CA PRO A 251 -4.87 -3.38 1.69
C PRO A 251 -4.04 -4.01 2.82
N CYS A 252 -2.71 -4.00 2.66
CA CYS A 252 -1.75 -4.43 3.67
C CYS A 252 -1.41 -3.25 4.61
N ASP A 253 -2.16 -3.01 5.67
CA ASP A 253 -2.18 -1.74 6.42
C ASP A 253 -1.57 -1.79 7.84
N ARG A 254 -0.50 -2.56 8.04
CA ARG A 254 0.12 -2.76 9.36
C ARG A 254 0.44 -1.44 10.08
N PHE A 255 0.82 -0.41 9.34
CA PHE A 255 1.23 0.89 9.85
C PHE A 255 0.17 1.99 9.65
N ALA A 256 -1.13 1.64 9.51
CA ALA A 256 -2.20 2.63 9.43
C ALA A 256 -2.20 3.64 10.60
N SER A 257 -1.67 3.24 11.76
CA SER A 257 -1.44 4.12 12.92
C SER A 257 -0.62 5.38 12.59
N GLU A 258 0.35 5.27 11.68
CA GLU A 258 1.28 6.35 11.36
C GLU A 258 0.61 7.51 10.63
N ILE A 259 -0.50 7.25 9.96
CA ILE A 259 -1.23 8.24 9.17
C ILE A 259 -2.58 8.63 9.79
N LEU A 260 -2.80 8.26 11.05
CA LEU A 260 -3.97 8.71 11.80
C LEU A 260 -4.10 10.23 11.80
N PHE A 261 -5.33 10.71 11.57
CA PHE A 261 -5.73 12.12 11.55
C PHE A 261 -4.99 12.97 10.53
N HIS A 262 -4.45 12.39 9.46
CA HIS A 262 -3.68 13.14 8.46
C HIS A 262 -4.50 14.29 7.81
N ASP A 263 -3.83 15.40 7.50
CA ASP A 263 -4.45 16.60 6.89
C ASP A 263 -4.51 16.54 5.34
N ALA A 264 -4.39 15.35 4.77
CA ALA A 264 -4.30 15.23 3.30
C ALA A 264 -5.63 15.55 2.60
N GLN A 265 -5.51 16.01 1.34
CA GLN A 265 -6.62 16.52 0.54
C GLN A 265 -7.58 15.40 0.14
N THR A 266 -7.03 14.23 -0.19
CA THR A 266 -7.78 13.04 -0.58
C THR A 266 -7.71 11.94 0.46
N SER A 267 -8.47 10.87 0.21
CA SER A 267 -8.57 9.72 1.10
C SER A 267 -7.34 8.82 1.00
N VAL A 268 -6.92 8.34 2.16
CA VAL A 268 -5.91 7.28 2.32
C VAL A 268 -6.64 6.17 3.05
N ILE A 269 -6.74 4.97 2.49
CA ILE A 269 -7.54 3.89 3.04
C ILE A 269 -6.81 2.55 3.07
N GLY A 270 -6.81 1.92 4.25
CA GLY A 270 -6.13 0.65 4.51
C GLY A 270 -6.93 -0.58 4.07
N THR A 271 -7.04 -1.57 4.96
CA THR A 271 -7.72 -2.86 4.75
C THR A 271 -9.25 -2.75 4.63
N ALA A 272 -9.75 -2.00 3.65
CA ALA A 272 -11.17 -1.72 3.49
C ALA A 272 -11.88 -2.71 2.54
N PRO A 273 -13.19 -2.97 2.76
CA PRO A 273 -14.00 -3.72 1.81
C PRO A 273 -14.25 -2.91 0.55
N VAL A 274 -14.58 -3.61 -0.54
CA VAL A 274 -14.93 -3.03 -1.83
C VAL A 274 -16.36 -3.48 -2.15
N ARG A 275 -17.24 -2.53 -2.41
CA ARG A 275 -18.65 -2.80 -2.78
C ARG A 275 -19.01 -2.05 -4.04
N GLU A 276 -19.88 -2.64 -4.85
CA GLU A 276 -20.52 -1.95 -5.95
C GLU A 276 -21.75 -1.18 -5.44
N VAL A 277 -21.83 0.11 -5.77
CA VAL A 277 -23.02 0.94 -5.55
C VAL A 277 -23.29 1.73 -6.83
N ASN A 278 -24.33 1.34 -7.59
CA ASN A 278 -24.72 2.01 -8.84
C ASN A 278 -23.56 2.15 -9.85
N GLY A 279 -22.78 1.09 -10.07
CA GLY A 279 -21.62 1.10 -10.96
C GLY A 279 -20.40 1.88 -10.43
N VAL A 280 -20.41 2.27 -9.16
CA VAL A 280 -19.28 2.89 -8.45
C VAL A 280 -18.65 1.84 -7.53
N ALA A 281 -17.33 1.71 -7.59
CA ALA A 281 -16.58 0.93 -6.62
C ALA A 281 -16.36 1.79 -5.38
N VAL A 282 -17.07 1.45 -4.30
CA VAL A 282 -16.95 2.08 -2.99
C VAL A 282 -15.98 1.25 -2.16
N ILE A 283 -14.79 1.78 -1.94
CA ILE A 283 -13.77 1.20 -1.05
C ILE A 283 -13.93 1.85 0.32
N GLY A 284 -14.24 1.08 1.36
CA GLY A 284 -14.51 1.58 2.71
C GLY A 284 -16.00 1.74 3.03
N ALA A 285 -16.33 2.85 3.71
CA ALA A 285 -17.69 3.17 4.16
C ALA A 285 -18.35 2.07 5.02
N SER A 286 -17.58 1.44 5.90
CA SER A 286 -18.02 0.36 6.80
C SER A 286 -17.91 0.83 8.26
N PRO A 287 -18.70 1.84 8.69
CA PRO A 287 -18.52 2.46 9.99
C PRO A 287 -18.99 1.55 11.13
N VAL A 288 -18.16 1.45 12.16
CA VAL A 288 -18.48 0.84 13.44
C VAL A 288 -18.34 1.91 14.52
N SER A 289 -19.39 2.06 15.34
CA SER A 289 -19.39 2.94 16.50
C SER A 289 -18.95 2.17 17.75
N ILE A 290 -18.08 2.79 18.55
CA ILE A 290 -17.58 2.26 19.82
C ILE A 290 -17.79 3.34 20.87
N ALA A 291 -18.62 3.09 21.88
CA ALA A 291 -18.73 4.01 23.00
C ALA A 291 -17.45 3.97 23.84
N LEU A 292 -16.97 5.12 24.33
CA LEU A 292 -15.74 5.19 25.13
C LEU A 292 -15.85 4.46 26.47
N SER A 293 -17.08 4.15 26.90
CA SER A 293 -17.34 3.29 28.06
C SER A 293 -17.09 1.80 27.78
N GLU A 294 -17.12 1.37 26.51
CA GLU A 294 -16.85 0.00 26.10
C GLU A 294 -15.36 -0.33 26.24
N THR A 295 -15.06 -1.63 26.38
CA THR A 295 -13.69 -2.13 26.30
C THR A 295 -13.50 -2.80 24.94
N VAL A 296 -12.40 -2.47 24.25
CA VAL A 296 -11.98 -3.14 23.03
C VAL A 296 -10.95 -4.20 23.38
N VAL A 297 -11.15 -5.45 22.96
CA VAL A 297 -10.12 -6.49 23.07
C VAL A 297 -9.26 -6.46 21.82
N VAL A 298 -7.98 -6.17 21.99
CA VAL A 298 -7.07 -5.81 20.90
C VAL A 298 -5.98 -6.88 20.78
N GLN A 299 -5.80 -7.40 19.58
CA GLN A 299 -4.74 -8.36 19.28
C GLN A 299 -3.37 -7.67 19.21
N THR A 300 -2.36 -8.36 19.74
CA THR A 300 -0.96 -7.93 19.61
C THR A 300 -0.01 -9.12 19.48
N THR A 301 1.25 -8.86 19.15
CA THR A 301 2.34 -9.84 19.15
C THR A 301 3.70 -9.15 19.19
N THR A 302 4.71 -9.84 19.70
CA THR A 302 6.12 -9.43 19.66
C THR A 302 6.94 -10.24 18.65
N LEU A 303 6.31 -11.18 17.93
CA LEU A 303 6.99 -12.09 17.02
C LEU A 303 7.38 -11.43 15.69
N PRO A 304 8.47 -11.90 15.05
CA PRO A 304 8.91 -11.38 13.75
C PRO A 304 7.99 -11.84 12.61
N TYR A 305 8.34 -11.46 11.37
CA TYR A 305 7.67 -11.94 10.17
C TYR A 305 7.54 -13.48 10.16
N PRO A 306 6.38 -14.04 9.74
CA PRO A 306 5.18 -13.35 9.26
C PRO A 306 4.15 -13.03 10.36
N ALA A 307 4.42 -13.38 11.63
CA ALA A 307 3.48 -13.14 12.72
C ALA A 307 3.35 -11.65 13.06
N GLN A 308 4.38 -10.84 12.79
CA GLN A 308 4.43 -9.40 13.08
C GLN A 308 3.17 -8.61 12.70
N TYR A 309 2.41 -9.04 11.68
CA TYR A 309 1.20 -8.34 11.24
C TYR A 309 0.03 -8.38 12.25
N TYR A 310 0.07 -9.29 13.23
CA TYR A 310 -0.92 -9.32 14.31
C TYR A 310 -0.74 -8.17 15.32
N ASP A 311 0.32 -7.35 15.21
CA ASP A 311 0.51 -6.14 16.02
C ASP A 311 -0.22 -4.90 15.47
N ALA A 312 -0.78 -4.97 14.26
CA ALA A 312 -1.44 -3.84 13.60
C ALA A 312 -2.62 -3.24 14.41
N PRO A 313 -3.50 -4.05 15.05
CA PRO A 313 -4.56 -3.52 15.90
C PRO A 313 -4.03 -2.72 17.10
N ASP A 314 -3.03 -3.25 17.80
CA ASP A 314 -2.40 -2.58 18.95
C ASP A 314 -1.77 -1.25 18.53
N ARG A 315 -0.96 -1.25 17.45
CA ARG A 315 -0.38 -0.03 16.89
C ARG A 315 -1.43 1.05 16.65
N TYR A 316 -2.54 0.69 16.03
CA TYR A 316 -3.63 1.61 15.71
C TYR A 316 -4.28 2.18 16.97
N PHE A 317 -4.76 1.33 17.87
CA PHE A 317 -5.49 1.79 19.06
C PHE A 317 -4.60 2.50 20.07
N SER A 318 -3.36 2.04 20.26
CA SER A 318 -2.38 2.71 21.12
C SER A 318 -2.04 4.10 20.58
N LYS A 319 -1.80 4.25 19.27
CA LYS A 319 -1.52 5.55 18.66
C LYS A 319 -2.74 6.47 18.66
N LEU A 320 -3.94 5.94 18.44
CA LEU A 320 -5.19 6.68 18.54
C LEU A 320 -5.37 7.28 19.95
N ILE A 321 -5.18 6.49 21.00
CA ILE A 321 -5.26 6.96 22.40
C ILE A 321 -4.17 8.00 22.68
N GLU A 322 -2.93 7.74 22.25
CA GLU A 322 -1.81 8.67 22.40
C GLU A 322 -2.11 10.04 21.78
N LEU A 323 -2.63 10.07 20.55
CA LEU A 323 -2.89 11.31 19.81
C LEU A 323 -4.09 12.10 20.34
N THR A 324 -5.10 11.41 20.88
CA THR A 324 -6.39 12.03 21.22
C THR A 324 -6.60 12.24 22.70
N GLY A 325 -5.87 11.52 23.56
CA GLY A 325 -6.09 11.52 25.02
C GLY A 325 -7.42 10.89 25.43
N LEU A 326 -8.13 10.19 24.53
CA LEU A 326 -9.43 9.60 24.83
C LEU A 326 -9.31 8.52 25.92
N PRO A 327 -10.28 8.45 26.86
CA PRO A 327 -10.32 7.43 27.91
C PRO A 327 -10.83 6.06 27.38
N LEU A 328 -10.43 5.66 26.17
CA LEU A 328 -10.83 4.39 25.56
C LEU A 328 -10.14 3.23 26.28
N LYS A 329 -10.92 2.25 26.75
CA LYS A 329 -10.39 1.07 27.44
C LYS A 329 -9.98 0.01 26.43
N ILE A 330 -8.72 -0.38 26.44
CA ILE A 330 -8.21 -1.49 25.63
C ILE A 330 -7.73 -2.65 26.51
N LYS A 331 -8.01 -3.88 26.09
CA LYS A 331 -7.44 -5.09 26.67
C LYS A 331 -6.60 -5.80 25.62
N LEU A 332 -5.27 -5.71 25.77
CA LEU A 332 -4.35 -6.42 24.88
C LEU A 332 -4.39 -7.93 25.11
N VAL A 333 -4.37 -8.69 24.02
CA VAL A 333 -4.25 -10.15 23.99
C VAL A 333 -3.11 -10.53 23.06
N GLU A 334 -2.07 -11.11 23.64
CA GLU A 334 -0.88 -11.53 22.90
C GLU A 334 -1.15 -12.85 22.14
N THR A 335 -0.75 -12.85 20.88
CA THR A 335 -0.66 -14.06 20.05
C THR A 335 0.80 -14.45 19.87
N ASN A 336 1.10 -15.72 20.11
CA ASN A 336 2.47 -16.24 20.19
C ASN A 336 2.73 -17.25 19.05
N SER A 337 1.86 -17.26 18.04
CA SER A 337 1.98 -18.00 16.79
C SER A 337 0.96 -17.46 15.79
N LEU A 338 1.08 -17.88 14.53
CA LEU A 338 0.03 -17.70 13.53
C LEU A 338 -1.26 -18.42 13.95
N LYS A 339 -2.40 -18.02 13.40
CA LYS A 339 -3.68 -18.74 13.56
C LYS A 339 -4.24 -18.75 14.99
N GLN A 340 -3.94 -17.71 15.77
CA GLN A 340 -4.31 -17.62 17.19
C GLN A 340 -5.35 -16.53 17.49
N THR A 341 -6.05 -16.02 16.48
CA THR A 341 -7.09 -14.98 16.69
C THR A 341 -8.24 -15.46 17.60
N GLY A 342 -8.47 -16.78 17.69
CA GLY A 342 -9.40 -17.38 18.66
C GLY A 342 -9.14 -16.99 20.12
N LYS A 343 -7.88 -16.72 20.52
CA LYS A 343 -7.55 -16.23 21.87
C LYS A 343 -8.20 -14.88 22.18
N VAL A 344 -8.28 -14.00 21.18
CA VAL A 344 -8.90 -12.68 21.30
C VAL A 344 -10.39 -12.82 21.51
N VAL A 345 -11.02 -13.71 20.74
CA VAL A 345 -12.45 -14.05 20.86
C VAL A 345 -12.77 -14.66 22.22
N GLU A 346 -11.97 -15.61 22.71
CA GLU A 346 -12.13 -16.20 24.04
C GLU A 346 -12.02 -15.16 25.16
N ALA A 347 -11.06 -14.24 25.06
CA ALA A 347 -10.93 -13.13 26.00
C ALA A 347 -12.16 -12.19 25.93
N ALA A 348 -12.68 -11.91 24.74
CA ALA A 348 -13.87 -11.09 24.55
C ALA A 348 -15.10 -11.71 25.20
N ARG A 349 -15.34 -13.01 24.99
CA ARG A 349 -16.40 -13.78 25.66
C ARG A 349 -16.24 -13.75 27.18
N LYS A 350 -15.04 -14.02 27.70
CA LYS A 350 -14.75 -14.03 29.15
C LYS A 350 -14.99 -12.68 29.83
N LEU A 351 -14.73 -11.58 29.13
CA LEU A 351 -14.89 -10.22 29.63
C LEU A 351 -16.28 -9.63 29.33
N ASN A 352 -17.14 -10.37 28.61
CA ASN A 352 -18.43 -9.91 28.14
C ASN A 352 -18.36 -8.57 27.40
N VAL A 353 -17.41 -8.46 26.46
CA VAL A 353 -17.22 -7.27 25.60
C VAL A 353 -17.73 -7.54 24.19
N SER A 354 -18.12 -6.48 23.50
CA SER A 354 -18.75 -6.56 22.18
C SER A 354 -17.91 -5.95 21.05
N VAL A 355 -16.65 -5.61 21.31
CA VAL A 355 -15.75 -5.06 20.29
C VAL A 355 -14.38 -5.73 20.36
N ILE A 356 -13.93 -6.26 19.23
CA ILE A 356 -12.57 -6.78 19.05
C ILE A 356 -11.83 -6.02 17.94
N ALA A 357 -10.51 -5.98 18.02
CA ALA A 357 -9.64 -5.48 16.98
C ALA A 357 -8.59 -6.55 16.64
N VAL A 358 -8.64 -7.07 15.42
CA VAL A 358 -7.91 -8.30 15.04
C VAL A 358 -7.40 -8.25 13.62
N ARG A 359 -6.40 -9.08 13.32
CA ARG A 359 -6.04 -9.50 11.98
C ARG A 359 -6.57 -10.91 11.72
N VAL A 360 -7.19 -11.13 10.56
CA VAL A 360 -7.68 -12.44 10.12
C VAL A 360 -7.02 -12.80 8.79
N ALA A 361 -6.08 -13.75 8.81
CA ALA A 361 -5.35 -14.14 7.60
C ALA A 361 -5.60 -15.59 7.16
N TYR A 362 -6.02 -16.45 8.09
CA TYR A 362 -6.22 -17.87 7.84
C TYR A 362 -7.63 -18.30 8.24
N ARG A 363 -8.08 -19.44 7.70
CA ARG A 363 -9.34 -20.09 8.11
C ARG A 363 -9.46 -20.25 9.62
N GLU A 364 -8.39 -20.61 10.31
CA GLU A 364 -8.35 -20.80 11.76
C GLU A 364 -8.46 -19.48 12.54
N ASP A 365 -8.12 -18.33 11.93
CA ASP A 365 -8.44 -17.02 12.49
C ASP A 365 -9.90 -16.64 12.20
N TYR A 366 -10.38 -16.95 11.00
CA TYR A 366 -11.72 -16.59 10.52
C TYR A 366 -12.83 -17.30 11.29
N LEU A 367 -12.73 -18.63 11.51
CA LEU A 367 -13.82 -19.40 12.10
C LEU A 367 -14.24 -18.89 13.49
N PRO A 368 -13.32 -18.64 14.45
CA PRO A 368 -13.69 -18.09 15.75
C PRO A 368 -14.31 -16.69 15.66
N VAL A 369 -13.78 -15.81 14.81
CA VAL A 369 -14.30 -14.44 14.66
C VAL A 369 -15.70 -14.46 14.06
N ARG A 370 -15.91 -15.27 13.01
CA ARG A 370 -17.20 -15.48 12.35
C ARG A 370 -18.25 -16.02 13.32
N GLU A 371 -17.90 -17.05 14.11
CA GLU A 371 -18.80 -17.63 15.11
C GLU A 371 -19.19 -16.57 16.14
N TRP A 372 -18.22 -15.83 16.69
CA TRP A 372 -18.48 -14.78 17.67
C TRP A 372 -19.32 -13.64 17.12
N LEU A 373 -19.08 -13.17 15.89
CA LEU A 373 -19.94 -12.16 15.25
C LEU A 373 -21.38 -12.67 15.07
N SER A 374 -21.57 -13.97 14.84
CA SER A 374 -22.91 -14.58 14.69
C SER A 374 -23.67 -14.73 16.01
N GLU A 375 -23.00 -14.61 17.16
CA GLU A 375 -23.65 -14.74 18.48
C GLU A 375 -24.53 -13.53 18.83
N SER A 376 -24.25 -12.35 18.25
CA SER A 376 -24.96 -11.11 18.57
C SER A 376 -24.68 -10.02 17.54
N ASP A 377 -25.71 -9.31 17.10
CA ASP A 377 -25.58 -8.14 16.21
C ASP A 377 -24.79 -6.98 16.86
N ASN A 378 -24.63 -7.00 18.19
CA ASN A 378 -23.80 -6.03 18.91
C ASN A 378 -22.30 -6.37 18.84
N ASN A 379 -21.92 -7.60 18.50
CA ASN A 379 -20.52 -7.97 18.38
C ASN A 379 -19.95 -7.33 17.12
N ARG A 380 -18.86 -6.58 17.27
CA ARG A 380 -18.22 -5.80 16.21
C ARG A 380 -16.73 -6.11 16.13
N ALA A 381 -16.19 -6.15 14.92
CA ALA A 381 -14.77 -6.40 14.68
C ALA A 381 -14.14 -5.30 13.82
N ILE A 382 -13.06 -4.69 14.31
CA ILE A 382 -12.20 -3.83 13.50
C ILE A 382 -11.08 -4.70 12.95
N LEU A 383 -11.05 -4.86 11.63
CA LEU A 383 -10.13 -5.76 10.94
C LEU A 383 -8.90 -4.99 10.49
N PHE A 384 -7.72 -5.55 10.72
CA PHE A 384 -6.42 -5.00 10.34
C PHE A 384 -5.67 -6.00 9.47
N HIS A 385 -5.04 -5.55 8.39
CA HIS A 385 -4.20 -6.34 7.49
C HIS A 385 -4.89 -7.66 7.07
N THR A 386 -6.18 -7.56 6.73
CA THR A 386 -7.13 -8.68 6.62
C THR A 386 -7.69 -8.82 5.21
N ALA A 387 -8.04 -7.71 4.55
CA ALA A 387 -8.56 -7.69 3.19
C ALA A 387 -7.70 -8.41 2.14
N PRO A 388 -6.35 -8.42 2.22
CA PRO A 388 -5.51 -9.19 1.30
C PRO A 388 -5.76 -10.71 1.30
N TYR A 389 -6.41 -11.24 2.34
CA TYR A 389 -6.59 -12.67 2.58
C TYR A 389 -8.05 -13.09 2.38
N SER A 390 -8.29 -14.11 1.56
CA SER A 390 -9.64 -14.52 1.17
C SER A 390 -10.53 -14.94 2.35
N ASP A 391 -9.99 -15.64 3.35
CA ASP A 391 -10.75 -16.00 4.55
C ASP A 391 -11.09 -14.77 5.41
N GLY A 392 -10.16 -13.83 5.52
CA GLY A 392 -10.38 -12.57 6.22
C GLY A 392 -11.42 -11.68 5.56
N TYR A 393 -11.32 -11.55 4.23
CA TYR A 393 -12.22 -10.70 3.44
C TYR A 393 -13.70 -11.12 3.58
N LYS A 394 -13.98 -12.42 3.70
CA LYS A 394 -15.35 -12.94 3.89
C LYS A 394 -16.08 -12.30 5.07
N LEU A 395 -15.37 -11.86 6.11
CA LEU A 395 -16.00 -11.21 7.26
C LEU A 395 -16.67 -9.88 6.88
N PHE A 396 -16.08 -9.14 5.93
CA PHE A 396 -16.72 -7.93 5.41
C PHE A 396 -18.00 -8.23 4.62
N ASP A 397 -17.99 -9.31 3.83
CA ASP A 397 -19.13 -9.72 3.02
C ASP A 397 -20.26 -10.32 3.89
N GLU A 398 -19.91 -11.13 4.89
CA GLU A 398 -20.86 -11.81 5.78
C GLU A 398 -21.42 -10.90 6.87
N PHE A 399 -20.64 -9.94 7.38
CA PHE A 399 -21.02 -9.08 8.50
C PHE A 399 -20.76 -7.58 8.20
N PRO A 400 -21.36 -7.01 7.13
CA PRO A 400 -21.04 -5.68 6.65
C PRO A 400 -21.40 -4.54 7.62
N THR A 401 -22.29 -4.79 8.58
CA THR A 401 -22.70 -3.81 9.61
C THR A 401 -21.96 -3.97 10.93
N GLN A 402 -21.24 -5.08 11.11
CA GLN A 402 -20.49 -5.39 12.34
C GLN A 402 -18.97 -5.30 12.14
N THR A 403 -18.50 -5.23 10.89
CA THR A 403 -17.08 -5.17 10.56
C THR A 403 -16.67 -3.80 10.05
N SER A 404 -15.46 -3.40 10.43
CA SER A 404 -14.80 -2.17 9.97
C SER A 404 -13.32 -2.44 9.74
N PHE A 405 -12.56 -1.42 9.38
CA PHE A 405 -11.16 -1.49 8.99
C PHE A 405 -10.31 -0.45 9.74
N GLY A 406 -8.98 -0.53 9.62
CA GLY A 406 -8.04 0.46 10.16
C GLY A 406 -8.11 1.83 9.50
N ASP A 407 -9.22 2.55 9.71
CA ASP A 407 -9.52 3.86 9.13
C ASP A 407 -8.59 4.95 9.66
N PRO A 408 -7.76 5.62 8.83
CA PRO A 408 -6.85 6.64 9.32
C PRO A 408 -7.53 7.96 9.68
N LYS A 409 -8.83 8.14 9.40
CA LYS A 409 -9.60 9.34 9.79
C LYS A 409 -10.85 8.94 10.61
N PRO A 410 -10.68 8.37 11.82
CA PRO A 410 -11.82 8.07 12.67
C PRO A 410 -12.51 9.36 13.13
N ILE A 411 -13.82 9.28 13.40
CA ILE A 411 -14.63 10.42 13.83
C ILE A 411 -14.88 10.30 15.33
N ILE A 412 -14.64 11.37 16.08
CA ILE A 412 -14.86 11.45 17.53
C ILE A 412 -16.07 12.35 17.78
N ARG A 413 -17.03 11.89 18.61
CA ARG A 413 -18.26 12.61 18.93
C ARG A 413 -18.56 12.59 20.41
#